data_AF-A0A147EXA6-F1
#
_entry.id   AF-A0A147EXA6-F1
#
_cell.length_a   1.000
_cell.length_b   1.000
_cell.length_c   1.000
_cell.angle_alpha   90.00
_cell.angle_beta   90.00
_cell.angle_gamma   90.00
#
_symmetry.space_group_name_H-M   'P 1'
#
loop_
_entity.id
_entity.type
_entity.pdbx_description
1 polymer ?
#
loop_
_entity_poly.entity_id
_entity_poly.type
_entity_poly.pdbx_seq_one_letter_code
_entity_poly.pdbx_strand_id
1 'polypeptide(L)'
;MNDLVTRTYAQAVFALDGLAEGAESAFGNGSRRDRVVWVVVAIAIAVIAAVGLLTAWWLACRAIGKYPTFSVPAWGKAGSYRAWCN
;
A
#
# COMPACT_ATOMS: atom_id res chain seq x y z
N MET A 1 12.05 9.02 20.96
CA MET A 1 10.91 8.41 20.24
C MET A 1 11.00 8.54 18.72
N ASN A 2 11.64 9.59 18.17
CA ASN A 2 11.79 9.77 16.71
C ASN A 2 12.72 8.73 16.04
N ASP A 3 13.71 8.20 16.76
CA ASP A 3 14.73 7.31 16.20
C ASP A 3 14.20 5.94 15.71
N LEU A 4 13.25 5.37 16.47
CA LEU A 4 12.60 4.09 16.13
C LEU A 4 11.73 4.21 14.88
N VAL A 5 11.09 5.36 14.71
CA VAL A 5 10.19 5.65 13.59
C VAL A 5 11.00 5.88 12.32
N THR A 6 12.11 6.61 12.39
CA THR A 6 13.00 6.83 11.24
C THR A 6 13.65 5.53 10.75
N ARG A 7 14.01 4.61 11.65
CA ARG A 7 14.53 3.28 11.30
C ARG A 7 13.50 2.41 10.58
N THR A 8 12.24 2.39 11.04
CA THR A 8 11.19 1.63 10.34
C THR A 8 10.87 2.20 8.96
N TYR A 9 10.88 3.52 8.80
CA TYR A 9 10.70 4.13 7.48
C TYR A 9 11.85 3.82 6.52
N ALA A 10 13.10 3.86 6.99
CA ALA A 10 14.25 3.50 6.16
C ALA A 10 14.14 2.04 5.68
N GLN A 11 13.72 1.12 6.55
CA GLN A 11 13.51 -0.29 6.20
C GLN A 11 12.37 -0.49 5.20
N ALA A 12 11.30 0.32 5.30
CA ALA A 12 10.19 0.28 4.35
C ALA A 12 10.60 0.77 2.96
N VAL A 13 11.46 1.80 2.87
CA VAL A 13 11.98 2.30 1.59
C VAL A 13 12.87 1.27 0.90
N PHE A 14 13.77 0.61 1.64
CA PHE A 14 14.59 -0.48 1.08
C PHE A 14 13.75 -1.68 0.61
N ALA A 15 12.62 -1.96 1.28
CA ALA A 15 11.70 -3.01 0.83
C ALA A 15 10.93 -2.64 -0.44
N LEU A 16 10.71 -1.34 -0.71
CA LEU A 16 10.03 -0.86 -1.91
C LEU A 16 10.91 -0.96 -3.16
N ASP A 17 12.22 -0.71 -3.04
CA ASP A 17 13.18 -0.91 -4.14
C ASP A 17 13.21 -2.38 -4.59
N GLY A 18 13.32 -3.31 -3.63
CA GLY A 18 13.30 -4.75 -3.92
C GLY A 18 11.99 -5.25 -4.57
N LEU A 19 10.87 -4.57 -4.32
CA LEU A 19 9.60 -4.83 -4.99
C LEU A 19 9.57 -4.28 -6.42
N ALA A 20 10.26 -3.16 -6.69
CA ALA A 20 10.37 -2.59 -8.03
C ALA A 20 11.18 -3.51 -8.95
N GLU A 21 12.33 -4.02 -8.50
CA GLU A 21 13.18 -4.95 -9.25
C GLU A 21 12.47 -6.31 -9.50
N GLY A 22 11.62 -6.73 -8.55
CA GLY A 22 10.74 -7.89 -8.70
C GLY A 22 9.60 -7.68 -9.69
N ALA A 23 9.16 -6.43 -9.91
CA ALA A 23 8.13 -6.10 -10.89
C ALA A 23 8.69 -6.14 -12.33
N GLU A 24 9.94 -5.77 -12.55
CA GLU A 24 10.57 -5.77 -13.88
C GLU A 24 10.80 -7.19 -14.41
N SER A 25 11.29 -8.07 -13.54
CA SER A 25 11.48 -9.49 -13.81
C SER A 25 10.16 -10.24 -14.01
N ALA A 26 9.05 -9.63 -13.57
CA ALA A 26 7.74 -10.22 -13.57
C ALA A 26 6.94 -10.08 -14.87
N PHE A 27 7.13 -9.00 -15.61
CA PHE A 27 6.39 -8.81 -16.87
C PHE A 27 7.02 -9.57 -18.06
N GLY A 28 8.09 -10.34 -17.83
CA GLY A 28 8.78 -11.18 -18.81
C GLY A 28 8.03 -12.47 -19.19
N ASN A 29 7.04 -12.31 -20.07
CA ASN A 29 6.50 -13.27 -21.05
C ASN A 29 6.66 -14.78 -20.78
N GLY A 30 5.56 -15.48 -20.45
CA GLY A 30 5.47 -16.94 -20.36
C GLY A 30 4.03 -17.42 -20.57
N SER A 31 3.86 -18.71 -20.87
CA SER A 31 2.65 -19.43 -21.31
C SER A 31 1.32 -19.13 -20.56
N ARG A 32 0.19 -19.60 -21.09
CA ARG A 32 -1.17 -19.37 -20.51
C ARG A 32 -1.30 -19.79 -19.04
N ARG A 33 -0.46 -20.70 -18.55
CA ARG A 33 -0.32 -21.08 -17.12
C ARG A 33 0.44 -20.02 -16.32
N ASP A 34 1.51 -19.47 -16.86
CA ASP A 34 2.24 -18.34 -16.28
C ASP A 34 1.33 -17.12 -16.15
N ARG A 35 0.38 -16.90 -17.06
CA ARG A 35 -0.59 -15.79 -16.91
C ARG A 35 -1.40 -15.87 -15.61
N VAL A 36 -1.83 -17.07 -15.19
CA VAL A 36 -2.59 -17.23 -13.93
C VAL A 36 -1.68 -16.98 -12.73
N VAL A 37 -0.46 -17.52 -12.77
CA VAL A 37 0.55 -17.28 -11.73
C VAL A 37 0.88 -15.79 -11.63
N TRP A 38 1.06 -15.12 -12.77
CA TRP A 38 1.28 -13.68 -12.86
C TRP A 38 0.14 -12.86 -12.29
N VAL A 39 -1.11 -13.25 -12.54
CA VAL A 39 -2.28 -12.58 -11.95
C VAL A 39 -2.27 -12.73 -10.43
N VAL A 40 -1.97 -13.92 -9.89
CA VAL A 40 -1.91 -14.13 -8.43
C VAL A 40 -0.78 -13.32 -7.80
N VAL A 41 0.40 -13.29 -8.43
CA VAL A 41 1.54 -12.48 -7.97
C VAL A 41 1.20 -10.99 -8.00
N ALA A 42 0.58 -10.50 -9.09
CA ALA A 42 0.16 -9.11 -9.19
C ALA A 42 -0.87 -8.73 -8.11
N ILE A 43 -1.84 -9.61 -7.82
CA ILE A 43 -2.80 -9.39 -6.72
C ILE A 43 -2.08 -9.34 -5.38
N ALA A 44 -1.13 -10.26 -5.13
CA ALA A 44 -0.36 -10.27 -3.89
C ALA A 44 0.43 -8.96 -3.70
N ILE A 45 1.10 -8.48 -4.75
CA ILE A 45 1.82 -7.19 -4.74
C ILE A 45 0.84 -6.03 -4.47
N ALA A 46 -0.32 -6.02 -5.12
CA ALA A 46 -1.34 -4.99 -4.90
C ALA A 46 -1.85 -4.98 -3.43
N VAL A 47 -2.04 -6.16 -2.83
CA VAL A 47 -2.43 -6.27 -1.42
C VAL A 47 -1.32 -5.76 -0.49
N ILE A 48 -0.07 -6.15 -0.74
CA ILE A 48 1.09 -5.67 0.04
C ILE A 48 1.20 -4.15 -0.05
N ALA A 49 1.10 -3.59 -1.25
CA ALA A 49 1.14 -2.14 -1.47
C ALA A 49 -0.01 -1.42 -0.74
N ALA A 50 -1.24 -1.96 -0.80
CA ALA A 50 -2.40 -1.38 -0.12
C ALA A 50 -2.22 -1.39 1.41
N VAL A 51 -1.75 -2.51 1.98
CA VAL A 51 -1.48 -2.62 3.42
C VAL A 51 -0.35 -1.68 3.83
N GLY A 52 0.71 -1.56 3.02
CA GLY A 52 1.80 -0.61 3.23
C GLY A 52 1.32 0.84 3.26
N LEU A 53 0.49 1.24 2.29
CA LEU A 53 -0.09 2.59 2.24
C LEU A 53 -0.99 2.88 3.44
N LEU A 54 -1.86 1.93 3.82
CA LEU A 54 -2.74 2.08 4.99
C LEU A 54 -1.94 2.22 6.28
N THR A 55 -0.87 1.44 6.42
CA THR A 55 0.02 1.48 7.58
C THR A 55 0.78 2.81 7.64
N ALA A 56 1.33 3.27 6.51
CA ALA A 56 2.00 4.57 6.41
C ALA A 56 1.04 5.72 6.75
N TRP A 57 -0.19 5.68 6.24
CA TRP A 57 -1.22 6.67 6.53
C TRP A 57 -1.62 6.67 8.01
N TRP A 58 -1.76 5.48 8.62
CA TRP A 58 -2.03 5.34 10.06
C TRP A 58 -0.92 5.96 10.91
N LEU A 59 0.34 5.67 10.59
CA LEU A 59 1.50 6.24 11.29
C LEU A 59 1.56 7.76 11.14
N ALA A 60 1.27 8.28 9.95
CA ALA A 60 1.19 9.72 9.70
C ALA A 60 0.09 10.40 10.56
N CYS A 61 -1.10 9.81 10.67
CA CYS A 61 -2.14 10.34 11.55
C CYS A 61 -1.73 10.28 13.03
N ARG A 62 -1.09 9.19 13.46
CA ARG A 62 -0.61 9.03 14.85
C ARG A 62 0.49 10.00 15.22
N ALA A 63 1.35 10.39 14.27
CA ALA A 63 2.37 11.41 14.49
C ALA A 63 1.77 12.78 14.86
N ILE A 64 0.53 13.05 14.43
CA ILE A 64 -0.22 14.29 14.73
C ILE A 64 -1.17 14.08 15.94
N GLY A 65 -1.14 12.91 16.59
CA GLY A 65 -2.04 12.56 17.70
C GLY A 65 -3.48 12.29 17.27
N LYS A 66 -3.70 12.01 15.98
CA LYS A 66 -5.00 11.84 15.32
C LYS A 66 -5.21 10.38 14.90
N TYR A 67 -6.45 10.00 14.58
CA TYR A 67 -6.80 8.67 14.05
C TYR A 67 -7.27 8.75 12.60
N PRO A 68 -6.96 7.75 11.76
CA PRO A 68 -7.40 7.76 10.37
C PRO A 68 -8.92 7.53 10.30
N THR A 69 -9.59 8.43 9.60
CA THR A 69 -11.04 8.41 9.40
C THR A 69 -11.32 8.34 7.91
N PHE A 70 -12.23 7.44 7.52
CA PHE A 70 -12.62 7.23 6.14
C PHE A 70 -14.14 7.34 6.02
N SER A 71 -14.62 8.23 5.14
CA SER A 71 -16.05 8.30 4.81
C SER A 71 -16.31 7.80 3.40
N VAL A 72 -17.18 6.81 3.29
CA VAL A 72 -17.78 6.41 2.03
C VAL A 72 -19.07 7.20 1.79
N PRO A 73 -19.36 7.58 0.54
CA PRO A 73 -20.66 8.16 0.22
C PRO A 73 -21.78 7.15 0.52
N ALA A 74 -22.90 7.64 1.05
CA ALA A 74 -24.09 6.82 1.21
C ALA A 74 -24.60 6.37 -0.16
N TRP A 75 -25.04 5.11 -0.26
CA TRP A 75 -25.61 4.56 -1.49
C TRP A 75 -26.76 5.44 -1.98
N GLY A 76 -26.63 6.02 -3.18
CA GLY A 76 -27.63 6.93 -3.77
C GLY A 76 -27.40 8.43 -3.52
N LYS A 77 -26.31 8.84 -2.85
CA LYS A 77 -25.90 10.24 -2.75
C LYS A 77 -24.60 10.44 -3.52
N ALA A 78 -24.57 11.41 -4.44
CA ALA A 78 -23.32 11.87 -5.04
C ALA A 78 -22.43 12.44 -3.92
N GLY A 79 -21.30 11.80 -3.66
CA GLY A 79 -20.34 12.21 -2.65
C GLY A 79 -18.94 11.70 -3.01
N SER A 80 -17.91 12.38 -2.51
CA SER A 80 -16.52 11.99 -2.73
C SER A 80 -16.04 11.04 -1.63
N TYR A 81 -15.21 10.07 -2.00
CA TYR A 81 -14.42 9.31 -1.05
C TYR A 81 -13.44 10.27 -0.39
N ARG A 82 -13.47 10.34 0.95
CA ARG A 82 -12.57 11.20 1.71
C ARG A 82 -11.87 10.39 2.79
N ALA A 83 -10.56 10.60 2.86
CA ALA A 83 -9.67 10.04 3.85
C ALA A 83 -8.97 11.21 4.55
N TRP A 84 -9.06 11.30 5.88
CA TRP A 84 -8.40 12.35 6.67
C TRP A 84 -8.00 11.85 8.06
N CYS A 85 -7.15 12.61 8.75
CA CYS A 85 -6.77 12.35 10.14
C CYS A 85 -7.65 13.20 11.07
N ASN A 86 -8.40 12.59 12.00
CA ASN A 86 -9.31 13.27 12.94
C ASN A 86 -8.94 13.09 14.41
#